data_AF-A0A6P0Q0W0-F1
#
_entry.id   AF-A0A6P0Q0W0-F1
#
_cell.length_a   1.000
_cell.length_b   1.000
_cell.length_c   1.000
_cell.angle_alpha   90.00
_cell.angle_beta   90.00
_cell.angle_gamma   90.00
#
_symmetry.space_group_name_H-M   'P 1'
#
loop_
_entity.id
_entity.type
_entity.pdbx_description
1 polymer ?
#
loop_
_entity_poly.entity_id
_entity_poly.type
_entity_poly.pdbx_seq_one_letter_code
_entity_poly.pdbx_strand_id
1 'polypeptide(L)'
;MTLFATKKLAINSFSPLKGGWTNFDTYPRQLGDVNGDGRDDIVGFGHTFVFVSLGQSDGTFASPSIALDSFTVDGGRWTDFDTYPRQLGDVNGDGRADIVGFAHRGVYVSLGQSDGTFAPAFKAIDSFAVDKGGWLNFNTYPRQLADVNGDGRADIVGFANQGVYVSLGQSDSTFAPPSIVIEDFAVDRGGWLNFDTYPRQLGDVNGDGRADIVGFANDGTYVALANNPGVDPLISIF
;
A
#
# COMPACT_ATOMS: atom_id res chain seq x y z
N MET A 1 1.61 34.37 -1.17
CA MET A 1 2.40 33.23 -0.65
C MET A 1 2.19 32.08 -1.62
N THR A 2 3.21 31.61 -2.33
CA THR A 2 3.05 30.44 -3.21
C THR A 2 3.18 29.20 -2.34
N LEU A 3 2.20 28.30 -2.40
CA LEU A 3 2.22 27.04 -1.65
C LEU A 3 3.36 26.11 -2.10
N PHE A 4 3.93 26.34 -3.29
CA PHE A 4 5.02 25.55 -3.86
C PHE A 4 6.19 26.44 -4.29
N ALA A 5 7.41 25.91 -4.15
CA ALA A 5 8.63 26.49 -4.70
C ALA A 5 8.80 26.12 -6.20
N THR A 6 9.72 26.78 -6.89
CA THR A 6 10.07 26.42 -8.27
C THR A 6 10.65 25.01 -8.34
N LYS A 7 10.22 24.21 -9.33
CA LYS A 7 10.76 22.87 -9.54
C LYS A 7 12.28 22.88 -9.75
N LYS A 8 12.98 21.89 -9.19
CA LYS A 8 14.41 21.64 -9.39
C LYS A 8 14.66 20.16 -9.68
N LEU A 9 15.82 19.84 -10.25
CA LEU A 9 16.27 18.45 -10.36
C LEU A 9 16.71 17.97 -8.97
N ALA A 10 15.97 17.03 -8.38
CA ALA A 10 16.27 16.48 -7.05
C ALA A 10 17.25 15.30 -7.09
N ILE A 11 17.20 14.50 -8.16
CA ILE A 11 18.12 13.39 -8.44
C ILE A 11 18.12 13.06 -9.94
N ASN A 12 19.26 12.60 -10.47
CA ASN A 12 19.41 12.17 -11.87
C ASN A 12 19.29 10.65 -12.02
N SER A 13 18.19 10.07 -11.52
CA SER A 13 17.89 8.62 -11.53
C SER A 13 16.37 8.39 -11.61
N PHE A 14 15.90 7.16 -11.44
CA PHE A 14 14.48 6.78 -11.38
C PHE A 14 13.64 7.20 -12.60
N SER A 15 14.26 7.32 -13.77
CA SER A 15 13.58 7.70 -15.02
C SER A 15 13.90 6.73 -16.17
N PRO A 16 13.14 6.76 -17.28
CA PRO A 16 13.40 5.89 -18.42
C PRO A 16 14.83 6.03 -18.97
N LEU A 17 15.32 7.28 -19.12
CA LEU A 17 16.66 7.55 -19.66
C LEU A 17 17.77 7.50 -18.61
N LYS A 18 17.44 7.55 -17.32
CA LYS A 18 18.39 7.54 -16.20
C LYS A 18 17.95 6.46 -15.21
N GLY A 19 18.38 5.23 -15.49
CA GLY A 19 18.11 4.04 -14.67
C GLY A 19 17.13 3.03 -15.28
N GLY A 20 16.53 3.30 -16.44
CA GLY A 20 15.71 2.31 -17.16
C GLY A 20 14.30 2.10 -16.60
N TRP A 21 13.79 3.06 -15.83
CA TRP A 21 12.48 2.97 -15.17
C TRP A 21 11.35 3.34 -16.15
N THR A 22 10.93 2.38 -16.97
CA THR A 22 10.11 2.64 -18.17
C THR A 22 8.62 2.83 -17.90
N ASN A 23 8.05 2.19 -16.88
CA ASN A 23 6.63 2.28 -16.55
C ASN A 23 6.41 2.03 -15.05
N PHE A 24 5.23 2.39 -14.53
CA PHE A 24 4.88 2.17 -13.11
C PHE A 24 4.45 0.73 -12.83
N ASP A 25 3.78 0.08 -13.76
CA ASP A 25 3.18 -1.23 -13.58
C ASP A 25 4.25 -2.31 -13.28
N THR A 26 5.24 -2.46 -14.15
CA THR A 26 6.39 -3.36 -13.95
C THR A 26 7.37 -2.82 -12.91
N TYR A 27 7.67 -1.52 -12.95
CA TYR A 27 8.69 -0.87 -12.10
C TYR A 27 8.10 0.26 -11.24
N PRO A 28 7.28 -0.06 -10.22
CA PRO A 28 6.75 0.95 -9.32
C PRO A 28 7.87 1.78 -8.69
N ARG A 29 7.61 3.09 -8.60
CA ARG A 29 8.45 4.05 -7.86
C ARG A 29 7.52 4.75 -6.89
N GLN A 30 7.83 4.61 -5.61
CA GLN A 30 6.97 5.04 -4.52
C GLN A 30 7.76 5.91 -3.56
N LEU A 31 7.03 6.61 -2.69
CA LEU A 31 7.56 7.45 -1.64
C LEU A 31 7.12 6.90 -0.29
N GLY A 32 8.03 6.88 0.67
CA GLY A 32 7.77 6.55 2.07
C GLY A 32 9.03 6.69 2.90
N ASP A 33 8.89 7.11 4.15
CA ASP A 33 10.00 7.21 5.12
C ASP A 33 10.44 5.81 5.55
N VAL A 34 11.47 5.25 4.89
CA VAL A 34 11.90 3.85 5.14
C VAL A 34 12.97 3.75 6.22
N ASN A 35 13.54 4.88 6.64
CA ASN A 35 14.61 4.93 7.64
C ASN A 35 14.18 5.59 8.97
N GLY A 36 12.99 6.20 9.02
CA GLY A 36 12.37 6.78 10.20
C GLY A 36 12.87 8.19 10.52
N ASP A 37 13.38 8.92 9.52
CA ASP A 37 13.96 10.24 9.71
C ASP A 37 12.97 11.40 9.52
N GLY A 38 11.70 11.07 9.27
CA GLY A 38 10.58 11.98 9.05
C GLY A 38 10.50 12.53 7.63
N ARG A 39 11.24 11.98 6.66
CA ARG A 39 11.19 12.37 5.25
C ARG A 39 10.91 11.17 4.38
N ASP A 40 10.04 11.35 3.38
CA ASP A 40 9.84 10.31 2.38
C ASP A 40 11.09 10.08 1.53
N ASP A 41 11.46 8.81 1.40
CA ASP A 41 12.51 8.31 0.53
C ASP A 41 11.93 7.79 -0.78
N ILE A 42 12.73 7.73 -1.84
CA ILE A 42 12.32 7.01 -3.05
C ILE A 42 12.59 5.52 -2.87
N VAL A 43 11.56 4.71 -3.05
CA VAL A 43 11.66 3.25 -3.20
C VAL A 43 11.33 2.88 -4.63
N GLY A 44 12.30 2.30 -5.34
CA GLY A 44 12.12 1.81 -6.70
C GLY A 44 12.21 0.29 -6.78
N PHE A 45 11.16 -0.36 -7.25
CA PHE A 45 11.13 -1.80 -7.49
C PHE A 45 11.68 -2.11 -8.89
N GLY A 46 12.96 -2.46 -8.96
CA GLY A 46 13.68 -2.67 -10.23
C GLY A 46 13.49 -4.06 -10.84
N HIS A 47 14.30 -4.36 -11.85
CA HIS A 47 14.32 -5.68 -12.48
C HIS A 47 14.86 -6.77 -11.55
N THR A 48 15.99 -6.48 -10.89
CA THR A 48 16.70 -7.44 -10.02
C THR A 48 16.64 -7.03 -8.55
N PHE A 49 16.78 -5.74 -8.25
CA PHE A 49 16.83 -5.21 -6.89
C PHE A 49 15.79 -4.14 -6.64
N VAL A 50 15.35 -4.01 -5.38
CA VAL A 50 14.74 -2.78 -4.87
C VAL A 50 15.86 -1.80 -4.58
N PHE A 51 15.69 -0.58 -5.04
CA PHE A 51 16.61 0.52 -4.79
C PHE A 51 15.95 1.53 -3.85
N VAL A 52 16.72 2.04 -2.89
CA VAL A 52 16.31 3.16 -2.04
C VAL A 52 17.22 4.35 -2.31
N SER A 53 16.64 5.54 -2.27
CA SER A 53 17.36 6.80 -2.38
C SER A 53 16.80 7.74 -1.32
N LEU A 54 17.60 7.95 -0.28
CA LEU A 54 17.16 8.61 0.94
C LEU A 54 16.88 10.11 0.73
N GLY A 55 15.78 10.59 1.29
CA GLY A 55 15.35 11.98 1.27
C GLY A 55 16.25 12.87 2.11
N GLN A 56 16.68 14.00 1.53
CA GLN A 56 17.52 14.99 2.19
C GLN A 56 16.71 16.21 2.61
N SER A 57 17.16 16.90 3.66
CA SER A 57 16.48 18.08 4.23
C SER A 57 16.32 19.25 3.26
N ASP A 58 17.10 19.28 2.18
CA ASP A 58 17.00 20.30 1.14
C ASP A 58 16.02 19.93 0.02
N GLY A 59 15.32 18.80 0.11
CA GLY A 59 14.41 18.29 -0.93
C GLY A 59 15.12 17.66 -2.13
N THR A 60 16.36 17.18 -1.95
CA THR A 60 17.07 16.28 -2.88
C THR A 60 17.11 14.85 -2.35
N PHE A 61 17.69 13.92 -3.11
CA PHE A 61 17.84 12.52 -2.66
C PHE A 61 19.29 12.07 -2.76
N ALA A 62 19.72 11.19 -1.84
CA ALA A 62 21.03 10.56 -1.87
C ALA A 62 21.18 9.66 -3.11
N SER A 63 22.41 9.31 -3.49
CA SER A 63 22.63 8.33 -4.57
C SER A 63 21.89 7.02 -4.28
N PRO A 64 21.24 6.38 -5.26
CA PRO A 64 20.48 5.16 -5.02
C PRO A 64 21.39 4.01 -4.57
N SER A 65 20.98 3.28 -3.54
CA SER A 65 21.61 2.05 -3.06
C SER A 65 20.71 0.84 -3.31
N ILE A 66 21.30 -0.35 -3.40
CA ILE A 66 20.55 -1.61 -3.37
C ILE A 66 20.05 -1.80 -1.94
N ALA A 67 18.73 -1.94 -1.79
CA ALA A 67 18.07 -2.08 -0.49
C ALA A 67 17.60 -3.51 -0.20
N LEU A 68 17.23 -4.26 -1.26
CA LEU A 68 16.70 -5.62 -1.15
C LEU A 68 16.79 -6.36 -2.49
N ASP A 69 16.94 -7.68 -2.45
CA ASP A 69 16.95 -8.61 -3.59
C ASP A 69 15.66 -9.45 -3.70
N SER A 70 14.52 -8.85 -3.35
CA SER A 70 13.17 -9.41 -3.46
C SER A 70 12.19 -8.37 -4.02
N PHE A 71 10.90 -8.69 -4.15
CA PHE A 71 9.87 -7.78 -4.70
C PHE A 71 10.14 -7.24 -6.11
N THR A 72 11.00 -7.91 -6.87
CA THR A 72 11.41 -7.54 -8.22
C THR A 72 10.99 -8.57 -9.26
N VAL A 73 11.14 -8.24 -10.54
CA VAL A 73 10.82 -9.17 -11.63
C VAL A 73 11.59 -10.48 -11.46
N ASP A 74 12.90 -10.41 -11.21
CA ASP A 74 13.74 -11.60 -10.99
C ASP A 74 13.60 -12.17 -9.57
N GLY A 75 13.48 -11.31 -8.56
CA GLY A 75 13.47 -11.63 -7.12
C GLY A 75 12.11 -12.06 -6.57
N GLY A 76 11.29 -12.74 -7.38
CA GLY A 76 9.99 -13.25 -6.95
C GLY A 76 8.87 -13.20 -7.98
N ARG A 77 9.17 -12.85 -9.25
CA ARG A 77 8.20 -12.78 -10.36
C ARG A 77 7.12 -11.71 -10.16
N TRP A 78 7.52 -10.56 -9.63
CA TRP A 78 6.66 -9.40 -9.50
C TRP A 78 6.59 -8.66 -10.85
N THR A 79 5.79 -9.17 -11.78
CA THR A 79 5.81 -8.76 -13.20
C THR A 79 5.04 -7.47 -13.48
N ASP A 80 4.04 -7.16 -12.67
CA ASP A 80 3.12 -6.05 -12.86
C ASP A 80 2.44 -5.69 -11.53
N PHE A 81 2.02 -4.44 -11.40
CA PHE A 81 1.40 -3.90 -10.20
C PHE A 81 -0.08 -4.28 -10.15
N ASP A 82 -0.75 -4.38 -11.30
CA ASP A 82 -2.16 -4.74 -11.33
C ASP A 82 -2.39 -6.13 -10.70
N THR A 83 -1.64 -7.15 -11.10
CA THR A 83 -1.76 -8.50 -10.52
C THR A 83 -1.06 -8.61 -9.18
N TYR A 84 0.17 -8.07 -9.07
CA TYR A 84 1.02 -8.16 -7.88
C TYR A 84 1.37 -6.77 -7.30
N PRO A 85 0.39 -6.09 -6.67
CA PRO A 85 0.66 -4.81 -6.02
C PRO A 85 1.80 -4.94 -5.02
N ARG A 86 2.71 -3.96 -5.06
CA ARG A 86 3.78 -3.74 -4.09
C ARG A 86 3.54 -2.37 -3.51
N GLN A 87 3.49 -2.26 -2.19
CA GLN A 87 3.09 -1.04 -1.49
C GLN A 87 4.03 -0.81 -0.31
N LEU A 88 3.99 0.41 0.20
CA LEU A 88 4.71 0.83 1.40
C LEU A 88 3.73 1.11 2.53
N GLY A 89 4.03 0.65 3.74
CA GLY A 89 3.24 0.92 4.94
C GLY A 89 3.94 0.37 6.19
N ASP A 90 3.82 1.07 7.32
CA ASP A 90 4.40 0.64 8.61
C ASP A 90 3.57 -0.49 9.20
N VAL A 91 4.00 -1.75 9.04
CA VAL A 91 3.21 -2.91 9.51
C VAL A 91 3.54 -3.31 10.95
N ASN A 92 4.61 -2.76 11.52
CA ASN A 92 5.10 -3.13 12.84
C ASN A 92 5.00 -2.00 13.89
N GLY A 93 4.63 -0.79 13.46
CA GLY A 93 4.41 0.40 14.29
C GLY A 93 5.70 1.10 14.72
N ASP A 94 6.80 0.90 13.99
CA ASP A 94 8.11 1.45 14.34
C ASP A 94 8.40 2.84 13.71
N GLY A 95 7.44 3.37 12.94
CA GLY A 95 7.50 4.64 12.25
C GLY A 95 8.19 4.60 10.89
N ARG A 96 8.65 3.42 10.43
CA ARG A 96 9.24 3.22 9.10
C ARG A 96 8.25 2.55 8.18
N ALA A 97 8.26 2.96 6.91
CA ALA A 97 7.54 2.27 5.87
C ALA A 97 8.20 0.91 5.56
N ASP A 98 7.44 -0.16 5.71
CA ASP A 98 7.82 -1.51 5.28
C ASP A 98 7.35 -1.78 3.85
N ILE A 99 7.95 -2.78 3.18
CA ILE A 99 7.43 -3.27 1.90
C ILE A 99 6.37 -4.34 2.18
N VAL A 100 5.19 -4.16 1.60
CA VAL A 100 4.14 -5.19 1.55
C VAL A 100 3.85 -5.53 0.09
N GLY A 101 3.96 -6.80 -0.26
CA GLY A 101 3.69 -7.28 -1.60
C GLY A 101 2.61 -8.36 -1.61
N PHE A 102 1.62 -8.19 -2.47
CA PHE A 102 0.55 -9.14 -2.71
C PHE A 102 0.94 -10.11 -3.83
N ALA A 103 1.52 -11.26 -3.46
CA ALA A 103 2.11 -12.21 -4.41
C ALA A 103 1.09 -13.22 -4.95
N HIS A 104 1.58 -14.27 -5.63
CA HIS A 104 0.76 -15.40 -6.09
C HIS A 104 0.12 -16.21 -4.95
N ARG A 105 0.84 -16.43 -3.84
CA ARG A 105 0.49 -17.43 -2.80
C ARG A 105 0.43 -16.84 -1.40
N GLY A 106 0.15 -15.55 -1.28
CA GLY A 106 0.01 -14.83 -0.02
C GLY A 106 0.57 -13.42 -0.10
N VAL A 107 0.51 -12.73 1.03
CA VAL A 107 1.16 -11.43 1.21
C VAL A 107 2.51 -11.63 1.87
N TYR A 108 3.52 -10.96 1.32
CA TYR A 108 4.88 -10.97 1.82
C TYR A 108 5.24 -9.59 2.35
N VAL A 109 5.97 -9.57 3.46
CA VAL A 109 6.43 -8.36 4.13
C VAL A 109 7.94 -8.38 4.23
N SER A 110 8.56 -7.21 4.12
CA SER A 110 9.97 -6.99 4.37
C SER A 110 10.14 -5.68 5.12
N LEU A 111 10.68 -5.77 6.34
CA LEU A 111 10.66 -4.68 7.30
C LEU A 111 11.75 -3.64 7.01
N GLY A 112 11.39 -2.36 7.06
CA GLY A 112 12.28 -1.22 6.89
C GLY A 112 13.30 -1.13 8.02
N GLN A 113 14.54 -0.84 7.67
CA GLN A 113 15.64 -0.68 8.63
C GLN A 113 16.12 0.77 8.65
N SER A 114 16.65 1.22 9.80
CA SER A 114 17.10 2.59 10.01
C SER A 114 18.23 3.06 9.07
N ASP A 115 18.86 2.14 8.34
CA ASP A 115 19.87 2.45 7.33
C ASP A 115 19.31 2.58 5.89
N GLY A 116 17.98 2.46 5.73
CA GLY A 116 17.29 2.51 4.45
C GLY A 116 17.29 1.19 3.68
N THR A 117 17.76 0.09 4.27
CA THR A 117 17.62 -1.26 3.71
C THR A 117 16.36 -1.95 4.24
N PHE A 118 16.09 -3.17 3.75
CA PHE A 118 15.00 -3.98 4.28
C PHE A 118 15.48 -5.36 4.76
N ALA A 119 14.83 -5.89 5.79
CA ALA A 119 15.07 -7.24 6.29
C ALA A 119 14.60 -8.32 5.28
N PRO A 120 15.11 -9.56 5.35
CA PRO A 120 14.66 -10.63 4.46
C PRO A 120 13.14 -10.81 4.47
N ALA A 121 12.55 -10.94 3.27
CA ALA A 121 11.11 -11.04 3.11
C ALA A 121 10.57 -12.32 3.75
N PHE A 122 9.43 -12.23 4.42
CA PHE A 122 8.69 -13.37 4.96
C PHE A 122 7.22 -13.32 4.52
N LYS A 123 6.55 -14.48 4.56
CA LYS A 123 5.11 -14.54 4.23
C LYS A 123 4.31 -14.17 5.48
N ALA A 124 3.62 -13.04 5.42
CA ALA A 124 2.85 -12.49 6.54
C ALA A 124 1.43 -13.07 6.64
N ILE A 125 0.80 -13.43 5.52
CA ILE A 125 -0.51 -14.12 5.51
C ILE A 125 -0.73 -14.94 4.23
N ASP A 126 -1.46 -16.07 4.33
CA ASP A 126 -1.87 -16.94 3.20
C ASP A 126 -3.24 -16.51 2.62
N SER A 127 -3.39 -15.23 2.30
CA SER A 127 -4.61 -14.61 1.74
C SER A 127 -4.25 -13.44 0.81
N PHE A 128 -5.24 -12.70 0.30
CA PHE A 128 -5.08 -11.50 -0.55
C PHE A 128 -4.23 -11.70 -1.81
N ALA A 129 -4.19 -12.93 -2.31
CA ALA A 129 -3.34 -13.33 -3.42
C ALA A 129 -4.14 -14.07 -4.50
N VAL A 130 -3.54 -14.16 -5.69
CA VAL A 130 -4.17 -14.78 -6.88
C VAL A 130 -4.67 -16.19 -6.56
N ASP A 131 -3.80 -17.06 -6.03
CA ASP A 131 -4.13 -18.46 -5.69
C ASP A 131 -4.81 -18.60 -4.32
N LYS A 132 -4.98 -17.49 -3.58
CA LYS A 132 -5.45 -17.46 -2.18
C LYS A 132 -6.48 -16.34 -1.99
N GLY A 133 -7.69 -16.61 -2.47
CA GLY A 133 -8.84 -15.70 -2.39
C GLY A 133 -9.26 -15.09 -3.72
N GLY A 134 -8.57 -15.38 -4.83
CA GLY A 134 -8.99 -14.96 -6.17
C GLY A 134 -8.76 -13.48 -6.46
N TRP A 135 -7.72 -12.89 -5.87
CA TRP A 135 -7.37 -11.47 -6.04
C TRP A 135 -6.61 -11.29 -7.36
N LEU A 136 -7.33 -11.30 -8.47
CA LEU A 136 -6.77 -11.43 -9.82
C LEU A 136 -6.08 -10.16 -10.34
N ASN A 137 -6.56 -8.99 -9.94
CA ASN A 137 -6.01 -7.70 -10.38
C ASN A 137 -6.49 -6.57 -9.45
N PHE A 138 -5.72 -5.49 -9.39
CA PHE A 138 -5.98 -4.31 -8.57
C PHE A 138 -7.17 -3.53 -9.11
N ASN A 139 -7.33 -3.45 -10.43
CA ASN A 139 -8.43 -2.68 -11.00
C ASN A 139 -9.80 -3.20 -10.52
N THR A 140 -10.02 -4.51 -10.55
CA THR A 140 -11.28 -5.14 -10.11
C THR A 140 -11.29 -5.32 -8.59
N TYR A 141 -10.18 -5.79 -8.01
CA TYR A 141 -10.04 -6.11 -6.59
C TYR A 141 -8.92 -5.32 -5.93
N PRO A 142 -9.11 -4.01 -5.70
CA PRO A 142 -8.11 -3.18 -5.03
C PRO A 142 -7.73 -3.78 -3.67
N ARG A 143 -6.44 -3.84 -3.41
CA ARG A 143 -5.86 -4.21 -2.12
C ARG A 143 -5.00 -3.02 -1.68
N GLN A 144 -5.24 -2.50 -0.50
CA GLN A 144 -4.63 -1.27 0.00
C GLN A 144 -4.16 -1.47 1.43
N LEU A 145 -3.26 -0.60 1.87
CA LEU A 145 -2.77 -0.54 3.24
C LEU A 145 -3.27 0.73 3.91
N ALA A 146 -3.80 0.61 5.12
CA ALA A 146 -4.06 1.75 6.00
C ALA A 146 -4.29 1.28 7.43
N ASP A 147 -4.01 2.11 8.43
CA ASP A 147 -4.41 1.85 9.82
C ASP A 147 -5.92 2.13 9.96
N VAL A 148 -6.74 1.09 10.02
CA VAL A 148 -8.21 1.22 10.14
C VAL A 148 -8.69 1.04 11.58
N ASN A 149 -7.81 0.67 12.51
CA ASN A 149 -8.17 0.39 13.90
C ASN A 149 -7.54 1.38 14.91
N GLY A 150 -6.61 2.22 14.45
CA GLY A 150 -5.94 3.26 15.21
C GLY A 150 -4.78 2.75 16.08
N ASP A 151 -4.21 1.58 15.77
CA ASP A 151 -3.14 0.97 16.55
C ASP A 151 -1.72 1.36 16.09
N GLY A 152 -1.64 2.20 15.05
CA GLY A 152 -0.40 2.69 14.46
C GLY A 152 0.25 1.73 13.47
N ARG A 153 -0.36 0.58 13.17
CA ARG A 153 0.10 -0.36 12.13
C ARG A 153 -0.81 -0.29 10.92
N ALA A 154 -0.23 -0.44 9.74
CA ALA A 154 -0.96 -0.63 8.51
C ALA A 154 -1.69 -1.99 8.53
N ASP A 155 -2.99 -1.95 8.31
CA ASP A 155 -3.84 -3.11 8.05
C ASP A 155 -3.98 -3.36 6.54
N ILE A 156 -4.34 -4.58 6.14
CA ILE A 156 -4.74 -4.85 4.76
C ILE A 156 -6.25 -4.61 4.63
N VAL A 157 -6.63 -3.77 3.67
CA VAL A 157 -8.01 -3.59 3.22
C VAL A 157 -8.14 -4.07 1.78
N GLY A 158 -8.97 -5.08 1.55
CA GLY A 158 -9.21 -5.65 0.24
C GLY A 158 -10.67 -5.53 -0.18
N PHE A 159 -10.92 -4.95 -1.34
CA PHE A 159 -12.25 -4.83 -1.93
C PHE A 159 -12.53 -6.03 -2.83
N ALA A 160 -13.25 -7.02 -2.33
CA ALA A 160 -13.48 -8.31 -2.99
C ALA A 160 -14.80 -8.34 -3.79
N ASN A 161 -15.26 -9.55 -4.13
CA ASN A 161 -16.55 -9.75 -4.80
C ASN A 161 -17.76 -9.44 -3.89
N GLN A 162 -17.71 -9.92 -2.64
CA GLN A 162 -18.87 -9.88 -1.73
C GLN A 162 -18.82 -8.73 -0.72
N GLY A 163 -17.72 -7.99 -0.66
CA GLY A 163 -17.56 -6.89 0.28
C GLY A 163 -16.11 -6.50 0.52
N VAL A 164 -15.91 -5.67 1.54
CA VAL A 164 -14.60 -5.23 2.02
C VAL A 164 -14.11 -6.21 3.08
N TYR A 165 -12.93 -6.78 2.83
CA TYR A 165 -12.21 -7.63 3.77
C TYR A 165 -11.10 -6.84 4.44
N VAL A 166 -11.03 -6.92 5.76
CA VAL A 166 -9.95 -6.33 6.55
C VAL A 166 -9.17 -7.44 7.26
N SER A 167 -7.85 -7.30 7.27
CA SER A 167 -6.92 -8.19 7.94
C SER A 167 -5.96 -7.32 8.74
N LEU A 168 -6.15 -7.33 10.07
CA LEU A 168 -5.50 -6.39 10.97
C LEU A 168 -4.02 -6.72 11.18
N GLY A 169 -3.16 -5.70 11.13
CA GLY A 169 -1.74 -5.78 11.44
C GLY A 169 -1.50 -6.22 12.88
N GLN A 170 -0.59 -7.17 13.08
CA GLN A 170 -0.29 -7.75 14.38
C GLN A 170 1.08 -7.29 14.89
N SER A 171 1.28 -7.38 16.20
CA SER A 171 2.55 -7.00 16.84
C SER A 171 3.75 -7.84 16.40
N ASP A 172 3.52 -8.99 15.77
CA ASP A 172 4.57 -9.85 15.20
C ASP A 172 4.81 -9.58 13.71
N SER A 173 4.30 -8.46 13.19
CA SER A 173 4.40 -8.03 11.79
C SER A 173 3.68 -8.96 10.79
N THR A 174 2.80 -9.83 11.28
CA THR A 174 1.87 -10.61 10.45
C THR A 174 0.49 -9.94 10.40
N PHE A 175 -0.47 -10.57 9.71
CA PHE A 175 -1.86 -10.10 9.68
C PHE A 175 -2.83 -11.15 10.23
N ALA A 176 -3.85 -10.71 10.96
CA ALA A 176 -4.91 -11.59 11.44
C ALA A 176 -5.72 -12.18 10.27
N PRO A 177 -6.39 -13.34 10.45
CA PRO A 177 -7.29 -13.88 9.43
C PRO A 177 -8.29 -12.82 8.94
N PRO A 178 -8.51 -12.69 7.62
CA PRO A 178 -9.36 -11.66 7.07
C PRO A 178 -10.82 -11.85 7.49
N SER A 179 -11.49 -10.75 7.78
CA SER A 179 -12.92 -10.70 8.06
C SER A 179 -13.62 -9.74 7.11
N ILE A 180 -14.84 -10.08 6.67
CA ILE A 180 -15.68 -9.13 5.94
C ILE A 180 -16.23 -8.11 6.93
N VAL A 181 -15.97 -6.83 6.68
CA VAL A 181 -16.40 -5.73 7.56
C VAL A 181 -17.55 -4.92 6.98
N ILE A 182 -17.69 -4.91 5.65
CA ILE A 182 -18.75 -4.21 4.92
C ILE A 182 -19.20 -5.07 3.74
N GLU A 183 -20.51 -5.30 3.58
CA GLU A 183 -21.11 -6.00 2.42
C GLU A 183 -21.51 -5.01 1.29
N ASP A 184 -20.58 -4.13 0.93
CA ASP A 184 -20.67 -3.10 -0.12
C ASP A 184 -19.25 -2.78 -0.61
N PHE A 185 -19.06 -1.72 -1.41
CA PHE A 185 -17.79 -1.33 -2.02
C PHE A 185 -17.16 -2.43 -2.88
N ALA A 186 -17.98 -3.35 -3.40
CA ALA A 186 -17.55 -4.58 -4.02
C ALA A 186 -18.23 -4.82 -5.38
N VAL A 187 -17.68 -5.77 -6.16
CA VAL A 187 -18.15 -6.04 -7.52
C VAL A 187 -19.60 -6.53 -7.52
N ASP A 188 -19.92 -7.52 -6.67
CA ASP A 188 -21.26 -8.13 -6.60
C ASP A 188 -22.17 -7.42 -5.56
N ARG A 189 -21.67 -6.37 -4.89
CA ARG A 189 -22.37 -5.60 -3.85
C ARG A 189 -22.03 -4.11 -3.97
N GLY A 190 -22.98 -3.32 -4.46
CA GLY A 190 -22.84 -1.87 -4.64
C GLY A 190 -22.41 -1.42 -6.04
N GLY A 191 -22.06 -2.35 -6.95
CA GLY A 191 -21.78 -2.03 -8.36
C GLY A 191 -20.38 -1.44 -8.61
N TRP A 192 -19.42 -1.75 -7.75
CA TRP A 192 -18.05 -1.22 -7.80
C TRP A 192 -17.17 -2.03 -8.75
N LEU A 193 -17.42 -1.87 -10.06
CA LEU A 193 -16.90 -2.79 -11.09
C LEU A 193 -15.38 -2.70 -11.32
N ASN A 194 -14.79 -1.52 -11.17
CA ASN A 194 -13.36 -1.29 -11.41
C ASN A 194 -12.88 0.00 -10.72
N PHE A 195 -11.59 0.08 -10.43
CA PHE A 195 -10.94 1.20 -9.76
C PHE A 195 -10.80 2.42 -10.67
N ASP A 196 -10.58 2.24 -11.97
CA ASP A 196 -10.42 3.34 -12.92
C ASP A 196 -11.67 4.24 -12.99
N THR A 197 -12.86 3.63 -12.94
CA THR A 197 -14.15 4.32 -13.01
C THR A 197 -14.73 4.58 -11.62
N TYR A 198 -14.61 3.61 -10.71
CA TYR A 198 -15.17 3.65 -9.36
C TYR A 198 -14.07 3.48 -8.29
N PRO A 199 -13.16 4.46 -8.16
CA PRO A 199 -12.07 4.36 -7.21
C PRO A 199 -12.62 4.28 -5.79
N ARG A 200 -11.97 3.44 -4.99
CA ARG A 200 -12.19 3.29 -3.55
C ARG A 200 -10.87 3.59 -2.88
N GLN A 201 -10.81 4.62 -2.06
CA GLN A 201 -9.58 5.08 -1.42
C GLN A 201 -9.75 5.01 0.09
N LEU A 202 -8.62 5.00 0.79
CA LEU A 202 -8.56 5.02 2.24
C LEU A 202 -7.96 6.34 2.72
N GLY A 203 -8.55 6.90 3.77
CA GLY A 203 -8.03 8.10 4.41
C GLY A 203 -8.89 8.52 5.59
N ASP A 204 -8.26 9.11 6.60
CA ASP A 204 -8.97 9.68 7.75
C ASP A 204 -9.71 10.95 7.31
N VAL A 205 -11.04 10.87 7.15
CA VAL A 205 -11.86 12.00 6.71
C VAL A 205 -12.57 12.70 7.87
N ASN A 206 -12.45 12.18 9.09
CA ASN A 206 -13.12 12.72 10.27
C ASN A 206 -12.15 13.23 11.37
N GLY A 207 -10.84 12.98 11.22
CA GLY A 207 -9.77 13.40 12.11
C GLY A 207 -9.57 12.51 13.35
N ASP A 208 -10.05 11.27 13.35
CA ASP A 208 -9.96 10.36 14.50
C ASP A 208 -8.70 9.48 14.53
N GLY A 209 -7.84 9.60 13.51
CA GLY A 209 -6.60 8.85 13.36
C GLY A 209 -6.76 7.48 12.72
N ARG A 210 -7.97 7.06 12.33
CA ARG A 210 -8.23 5.83 11.57
C ARG A 210 -8.57 6.16 10.13
N ALA A 211 -8.13 5.32 9.20
CA ALA A 211 -8.49 5.47 7.81
C ALA A 211 -9.92 5.00 7.55
N ASP A 212 -10.73 5.88 6.99
CA ASP A 212 -12.07 5.61 6.50
C ASP A 212 -12.04 5.14 5.05
N ILE A 213 -13.13 4.54 4.58
CA ILE A 213 -13.30 4.20 3.16
C ILE A 213 -14.04 5.34 2.46
N VAL A 214 -13.47 5.85 1.38
CA VAL A 214 -14.11 6.81 0.48
C VAL A 214 -14.27 6.18 -0.90
N GLY A 215 -15.51 6.02 -1.35
CA GLY A 215 -15.83 5.46 -2.66
C GLY A 215 -16.48 6.48 -3.59
N PHE A 216 -15.96 6.62 -4.81
CA PHE A 216 -16.53 7.47 -5.84
C PHE A 216 -17.39 6.61 -6.78
N ALA A 217 -18.70 6.56 -6.53
CA ALA A 217 -19.65 5.78 -7.32
C ALA A 217 -20.22 6.60 -8.49
N ASN A 218 -21.12 5.98 -9.27
CA ASN A 218 -21.76 6.62 -10.42
C ASN A 218 -22.67 7.80 -10.05
N ASP A 219 -23.32 7.74 -8.88
CA ASP A 219 -24.34 8.70 -8.43
C ASP A 219 -23.87 9.60 -7.28
N GLY A 220 -22.65 9.40 -6.78
CA GLY A 220 -22.11 10.22 -5.71
C GLY A 220 -20.83 9.66 -5.10
N THR A 221 -20.34 10.36 -4.09
CA THR A 221 -19.23 9.91 -3.24
C THR A 221 -19.79 9.44 -1.91
N TYR A 222 -19.45 8.22 -1.53
CA TYR A 222 -19.88 7.58 -0.29
C TYR A 222 -18.69 7.43 0.66
N VAL A 223 -18.95 7.54 1.96
CA VAL A 223 -17.96 7.37 3.01
C VAL A 223 -18.47 6.30 3.98
N ALA A 224 -17.59 5.37 4.37
CA ALA A 224 -17.80 4.49 5.51
C ALA A 224 -16.73 4.77 6.56
N LEU A 225 -17.15 5.27 7.73
CA LEU A 225 -16.25 5.62 8.81
C LEU A 225 -15.72 4.38 9.53
N ALA A 226 -14.43 4.39 9.89
CA ALA A 226 -13.81 3.37 10.70
C ALA A 226 -14.26 3.50 12.16
N ASN A 227 -15.06 2.53 12.63
CA ASN A 227 -15.59 2.52 13.99
C ASN A 227 -14.65 1.79 14.95
N ASN A 228 -14.72 2.16 16.24
CA ASN A 228 -14.06 1.40 17.30
C ASN A 228 -14.66 -0.02 17.38
N PRO A 229 -13.86 -1.09 17.22
CA PRO A 229 -14.34 -2.45 17.49
C PRO A 229 -14.64 -2.57 18.99
N GLY A 230 -15.90 -2.33 19.36
CA GLY A 230 -16.38 -2.32 20.76
C GLY A 230 -17.41 -1.25 21.10
N VAL A 231 -17.67 -0.28 20.21
CA VAL A 231 -18.68 0.78 20.42
C VAL A 231 -19.63 0.83 19.23
N ASP A 232 -20.72 0.07 19.36
CA ASP A 232 -21.98 0.09 18.60
C ASP A 232 -21.97 -0.34 17.10
N PRO A 233 -22.65 -1.46 16.72
CA PRO A 233 -22.83 -1.86 15.33
C PRO A 233 -23.93 -1.08 14.56
N LEU A 234 -24.37 0.08 15.06
CA LEU A 234 -25.56 0.78 14.54
C LEU A 234 -25.34 2.28 14.30
N ILE A 235 -24.60 2.67 13.25
CA ILE A 235 -24.74 4.01 12.63
C ILE A 235 -24.57 3.82 11.10
N SER A 236 -25.66 3.47 10.42
CA SER A 236 -26.54 4.36 9.64
C SER A 236 -25.95 4.77 8.28
N ILE A 237 -26.25 3.95 7.28
CA ILE A 237 -26.49 4.38 5.91
C ILE A 237 -27.42 5.59 5.93
N PHE A 238 -26.90 6.75 5.53
CA PHE A 238 -27.68 7.87 5.01
C PHE A 238 -27.10 8.25 3.66
#